data_AF-A0A3C0Y582-F1
#
_entry.id   AF-A0A3C0Y582-F1
#
_cell.length_a   1.000
_cell.length_b   1.000
_cell.length_c   1.000
_cell.angle_alpha   90.00
_cell.angle_beta   90.00
_cell.angle_gamma   90.00
#
_symmetry.space_group_name_H-M   'P 1'
#
loop_
_entity.id
_entity.type
_entity.pdbx_description
1 polymer ?
#
loop_
_entity_poly.entity_id
_entity_poly.type
_entity_poly.pdbx_seq_one_letter_code
_entity_poly.pdbx_strand_id
1 'polypeptide(L)'
;MKRDFLDLVIDNAELLYPVAEQIAKYVLSFDDLTRVEQKRIATKLLRPLKSKRNPPPPYYATWILHIFASESAWNHATDIVALYSESTSEVIKRHAVLVVHSSGNRSEAVAIKDDYVGASPLLRLAILFASRNLGADERKHWKFANGVSGGIEKLI
;
A
#
# COMPACT_ATOMS: atom_id res chain seq x y z
N MET A 1 27.42 -10.52 -3.93
CA MET A 1 26.85 -10.78 -5.27
C MET A 1 25.33 -10.63 -5.32
N LYS A 2 24.50 -11.48 -4.68
CA LYS A 2 23.02 -11.32 -4.74
C LYS A 2 22.50 -9.96 -4.25
N ARG A 3 23.08 -9.43 -3.16
CA ARG A 3 22.73 -8.09 -2.62
C ARG A 3 23.17 -6.94 -3.55
N ASP A 4 24.31 -7.07 -4.21
CA ASP A 4 24.79 -6.07 -5.18
C ASP A 4 23.86 -5.99 -6.40
N PHE A 5 23.36 -7.14 -6.87
CA PHE A 5 22.35 -7.20 -7.93
C PHE A 5 20.99 -6.63 -7.48
N LEU A 6 20.58 -6.87 -6.24
CA LEU A 6 19.37 -6.27 -5.67
C LEU A 6 19.45 -4.75 -5.71
N ASP A 7 20.58 -4.18 -5.30
CA ASP A 7 20.79 -2.74 -5.36
C ASP A 7 20.77 -2.21 -6.78
N LEU A 8 21.42 -2.90 -7.73
CA LEU A 8 21.37 -2.53 -9.14
C LEU A 8 19.94 -2.51 -9.69
N VAL A 9 19.13 -3.54 -9.38
CA VAL A 9 17.74 -3.63 -9.83
C VAL A 9 16.91 -2.49 -9.26
N ILE A 10 17.05 -2.21 -7.96
CA ILE A 10 16.27 -1.16 -7.30
C ILE A 10 16.68 0.24 -7.78
N ASP A 11 17.98 0.49 -7.96
CA ASP A 11 18.49 1.77 -8.45
C ASP A 11 18.06 2.09 -9.88
N ASN A 12 17.69 1.06 -10.65
CA ASN A 12 17.21 1.20 -12.02
C ASN A 12 15.71 0.88 -12.15
N ALA A 13 14.95 0.78 -11.05
CA ALA A 13 13.54 0.36 -11.08
C ALA A 13 12.67 1.24 -11.99
N GLU A 14 13.00 2.53 -12.14
CA GLU A 14 12.30 3.46 -13.04
C GLU A 14 12.44 3.10 -14.52
N LEU A 15 13.54 2.45 -14.90
CA LEU A 15 13.80 1.97 -16.27
C LEU A 15 13.16 0.59 -16.52
N LEU A 16 12.71 -0.08 -15.46
CA LEU A 16 12.31 -1.48 -15.47
C LEU A 16 10.81 -1.68 -15.15
N TYR A 17 9.97 -0.67 -15.38
CA TYR A 17 8.52 -0.77 -15.16
C TYR A 17 7.83 -1.98 -15.81
N PRO A 18 8.18 -2.40 -17.05
CA PRO A 18 7.55 -3.58 -17.66
C PRO A 18 7.77 -4.88 -16.87
N VAL A 19 8.83 -4.94 -16.05
CA VAL A 19 9.19 -6.12 -15.24
C VAL A 19 8.98 -5.90 -13.74
N ALA A 20 8.08 -4.98 -13.36
CA ALA A 20 7.81 -4.64 -11.97
C ALA A 20 7.39 -5.86 -11.10
N GLU A 21 6.67 -6.81 -11.69
CA GLU A 21 6.31 -8.08 -11.03
C GLU A 21 7.56 -8.87 -10.62
N GLN A 22 8.51 -9.01 -11.54
CA GLN A 22 9.75 -9.74 -11.33
C GLN A 22 10.62 -9.03 -10.29
N ILE A 23 10.64 -7.69 -10.30
CA ILE A 23 11.29 -6.91 -9.25
C ILE A 23 10.65 -7.22 -7.88
N ALA A 24 9.33 -7.18 -7.78
CA ALA A 24 8.63 -7.47 -6.53
C ALA A 24 8.92 -8.89 -6.03
N LYS A 25 8.81 -9.91 -6.91
CA LYS A 25 9.17 -11.30 -6.59
C LYS A 25 10.62 -11.45 -6.17
N TYR A 26 11.54 -10.75 -6.84
CA TYR A 26 12.96 -10.79 -6.51
C TYR A 26 13.22 -10.18 -5.13
N VAL A 27 12.64 -9.01 -4.83
CA VAL A 27 12.74 -8.36 -3.52
C VAL A 27 12.18 -9.25 -2.41
N LEU A 28 11.00 -9.85 -2.63
CA LEU A 28 10.36 -10.76 -1.66
C LEU A 28 11.07 -12.11 -1.50
N SER A 29 12.03 -12.44 -2.36
CA SER A 29 12.83 -13.68 -2.22
C SER A 29 13.96 -13.58 -1.20
N PHE A 30 14.23 -12.39 -0.66
CA PHE A 30 15.24 -12.16 0.38
C PHE A 30 14.59 -12.22 1.77
N ASP A 31 14.87 -13.29 2.52
CA ASP A 31 14.41 -13.53 3.88
C ASP A 31 15.41 -13.07 4.97
N ASP A 32 16.62 -12.65 4.56
CA ASP A 32 17.74 -12.33 5.44
C ASP A 32 18.10 -10.81 5.48
N LEU A 33 17.17 -9.96 5.04
CA LEU A 33 17.37 -8.50 5.04
C LEU A 33 17.27 -7.93 6.44
N THR A 34 18.23 -7.07 6.80
CA THR A 34 18.13 -6.28 8.03
C THR A 34 17.04 -5.21 7.88
N ARG A 35 16.49 -4.73 9.01
CA ARG A 35 15.52 -3.61 9.00
C ARG A 35 16.06 -2.35 8.31
N VAL A 36 17.37 -2.10 8.40
CA VAL A 36 18.03 -0.96 7.74
C VAL A 36 18.00 -1.13 6.22
N GLU A 37 18.30 -2.34 5.73
CA GLU A 37 18.23 -2.66 4.30
C GLU A 37 16.80 -2.59 3.78
N GLN A 38 15.83 -3.19 4.48
CA GLN A 38 14.41 -3.11 4.13
C GLN A 38 13.95 -1.66 4.00
N LYS A 39 14.26 -0.81 4.98
CA LYS A 39 13.92 0.62 4.95
C LYS A 39 14.55 1.35 3.76
N ARG A 40 15.82 1.05 3.45
CA ARG A 40 16.52 1.65 2.30
C ARG A 40 15.88 1.22 0.98
N ILE A 41 15.60 -0.07 0.82
CA ILE A 41 14.94 -0.65 -0.36
C ILE A 41 13.56 -0.03 -0.55
N ALA A 42 12.74 -0.03 0.51
CA ALA A 42 11.41 0.56 0.50
C ALA A 42 11.41 2.02 0.06
N THR A 43 12.35 2.82 0.60
CA THR A 43 12.49 4.24 0.25
C THR A 43 12.77 4.42 -1.24
N LYS A 44 13.66 3.59 -1.81
CA LYS A 44 13.99 3.64 -3.23
C LYS A 44 12.80 3.20 -4.09
N LEU A 45 12.09 2.14 -3.72
CA LEU A 45 10.93 1.63 -4.47
C LEU A 45 9.71 2.56 -4.41
N LEU A 46 9.52 3.30 -3.31
CA LEU A 46 8.43 4.27 -3.17
C LEU A 46 8.73 5.60 -3.87
N ARG A 47 10.00 5.94 -4.11
CA ARG A 47 10.40 7.22 -4.72
C ARG A 47 9.68 7.49 -6.05
N PRO A 48 9.61 6.55 -7.01
CA PRO A 48 8.91 6.81 -8.27
C PRO A 48 7.42 7.10 -8.03
N LEU A 49 6.77 6.41 -7.08
CA LEU A 49 5.35 6.60 -6.78
C LEU A 49 5.03 8.02 -6.29
N LYS A 50 6.00 8.71 -5.67
CA LYS A 50 5.88 10.09 -5.18
C LYS A 50 6.19 11.14 -6.27
N SER A 51 6.64 10.74 -7.45
CA SER A 51 7.03 11.66 -8.53
C SER A 51 5.82 12.28 -9.22
N LYS A 52 5.62 13.60 -9.04
CA LYS A 52 4.58 14.36 -9.78
C LYS A 52 4.96 14.67 -11.22
N ARG A 53 6.28 14.76 -11.51
CA ARG A 53 6.80 15.11 -12.83
C ARG A 53 6.73 13.93 -13.79
N ASN A 54 7.12 12.75 -13.32
CA ASN A 54 7.16 11.52 -14.09
C ASN A 54 6.44 10.43 -13.27
N PRO A 55 5.10 10.48 -13.19
CA PRO A 55 4.35 9.47 -12.45
C PRO A 55 4.55 8.10 -13.11
N PRO A 56 4.75 7.03 -12.31
CA PRO A 56 4.97 5.70 -12.85
C PRO A 56 3.66 5.12 -13.38
N PRO A 57 3.72 4.12 -14.28
CA PRO A 57 2.55 3.38 -14.72
C PRO A 57 1.82 2.74 -13.52
N PRO A 58 0.46 2.68 -13.53
CA PRO A 58 -0.30 2.03 -12.47
C PRO A 58 0.09 0.57 -12.19
N TYR A 59 0.61 -0.12 -13.21
CA TYR A 59 1.16 -1.47 -13.10
C TYR A 59 2.35 -1.54 -12.13
N TYR A 60 3.28 -0.59 -12.22
CA TYR A 60 4.42 -0.51 -11.30
C TYR A 60 3.94 -0.27 -9.87
N ALA A 61 3.01 0.69 -9.67
CA ALA A 61 2.44 0.96 -8.36
C ALA A 61 1.79 -0.26 -7.73
N THR A 62 1.07 -1.07 -8.52
CA THR A 62 0.43 -2.30 -8.07
C THR A 62 1.46 -3.28 -7.50
N TRP A 63 2.54 -3.57 -8.23
CA TRP A 63 3.55 -4.53 -7.80
C TRP A 63 4.44 -4.03 -6.67
N ILE A 64 4.77 -2.73 -6.66
CA ILE A 64 5.54 -2.17 -5.55
C ILE A 64 4.71 -2.16 -4.27
N LEU A 65 3.45 -1.72 -4.32
CA LEU A 65 2.56 -1.73 -3.15
C LEU A 65 2.25 -3.16 -2.68
N HIS A 66 2.26 -4.15 -3.59
CA HIS A 66 2.14 -5.56 -3.21
C HIS A 66 3.27 -6.03 -2.28
N ILE A 67 4.51 -5.56 -2.45
CA ILE A 67 5.62 -5.90 -1.54
C ILE A 67 5.26 -5.52 -0.10
N PHE A 68 4.78 -4.30 0.10
CA PHE A 68 4.42 -3.79 1.42
C PHE A 68 3.17 -4.44 2.03
N ALA A 69 2.27 -4.96 1.18
CA ALA A 69 1.09 -5.70 1.61
C ALA A 69 1.37 -7.18 1.91
N SER A 70 2.49 -7.72 1.43
CA SER A 70 2.79 -9.15 1.52
C SER A 70 3.33 -9.55 2.89
N GLU A 71 4.05 -8.67 3.58
CA GLU A 71 4.64 -8.96 4.87
C GLU A 71 4.78 -7.70 5.74
N SER A 72 4.41 -7.81 7.02
CA SER A 72 4.49 -6.71 7.98
C SER A 72 5.92 -6.24 8.28
N ALA A 73 6.93 -7.02 7.90
CA ALA A 73 8.34 -6.61 8.01
C ALA A 73 8.65 -5.36 7.19
N TRP A 74 7.94 -5.16 6.07
CA TRP A 74 8.03 -3.98 5.22
C TRP A 74 7.21 -2.79 5.74
N ASN A 75 6.92 -2.70 7.03
CA ASN A 75 6.01 -1.68 7.55
C ASN A 75 6.48 -0.24 7.23
N HIS A 76 5.87 0.33 6.19
CA HIS A 76 6.00 1.69 5.71
C HIS A 76 4.62 2.37 5.65
N ALA A 77 3.70 1.96 6.52
CA ALA A 77 2.30 2.38 6.47
C ALA A 77 2.16 3.91 6.52
N THR A 78 2.97 4.62 7.31
CA THR A 78 2.96 6.09 7.35
C THR A 78 3.32 6.75 6.02
N ASP A 79 4.38 6.27 5.34
CA ASP A 79 4.76 6.73 4.00
C ASP A 79 3.66 6.45 2.96
N ILE A 80 2.96 5.34 3.14
CA ILE A 80 1.90 4.88 2.25
C ILE A 80 0.60 5.65 2.47
N VAL A 81 0.29 6.04 3.70
CA VAL A 81 -0.79 7.00 4.00
C VAL A 81 -0.50 8.35 3.37
N ALA A 82 0.75 8.85 3.45
CA ALA A 82 1.11 10.08 2.77
C ALA A 82 0.92 9.95 1.24
N LEU A 83 1.38 8.84 0.65
CA LEU A 83 1.16 8.54 -0.77
C LEU A 83 -0.34 8.46 -1.13
N TYR A 84 -1.16 7.87 -0.27
CA TYR A 84 -2.61 7.81 -0.42
C TYR A 84 -3.23 9.21 -0.48
N SER A 85 -2.90 10.08 0.47
CA SER A 85 -3.44 11.44 0.58
C SER A 85 -3.01 12.35 -0.57
N GLU A 86 -1.79 12.18 -1.08
CA GLU A 86 -1.24 13.01 -2.14
C GLU A 86 -1.60 12.56 -3.55
N SER A 87 -2.01 11.30 -3.73
CA SER A 87 -2.28 10.72 -5.05
C SER A 87 -3.70 11.03 -5.53
N THR A 88 -3.83 11.31 -6.83
CA THR A 88 -5.13 11.33 -7.53
C THR A 88 -5.44 10.00 -8.22
N SER A 89 -4.51 9.04 -8.21
CA SER A 89 -4.67 7.75 -8.87
C SER A 89 -5.46 6.78 -8.00
N GLU A 90 -6.64 6.39 -8.46
CA GLU A 90 -7.48 5.39 -7.80
C GLU A 90 -6.76 4.05 -7.58
N VAL A 91 -5.89 3.66 -8.51
CA VAL A 91 -5.10 2.42 -8.39
C VAL A 91 -4.11 2.52 -7.23
N ILE A 92 -3.41 3.65 -7.11
CA ILE A 92 -2.47 3.89 -6.01
C ILE A 92 -3.22 3.93 -4.69
N LYS A 93 -4.31 4.70 -4.61
CA LYS A 93 -5.13 4.79 -3.41
C LYS A 93 -5.60 3.42 -2.96
N ARG A 94 -6.24 2.64 -3.83
CA ARG A 94 -6.76 1.31 -3.49
C ARG A 94 -5.68 0.38 -2.94
N HIS A 95 -4.52 0.31 -3.58
CA HIS A 95 -3.43 -0.55 -3.11
C HIS A 95 -2.79 -0.03 -1.83
N ALA A 96 -2.65 1.29 -1.66
CA ALA A 96 -2.18 1.89 -0.42
C ALA A 96 -3.09 1.50 0.77
N VAL A 97 -4.41 1.54 0.58
CA VAL A 97 -5.37 1.10 1.61
C VAL A 97 -5.21 -0.40 1.93
N LEU A 98 -4.97 -1.25 0.92
CA LEU A 98 -4.71 -2.68 1.14
C LEU A 98 -3.40 -2.93 1.91
N VAL A 99 -2.39 -2.09 1.72
CA VAL A 99 -1.20 -2.14 2.57
C VAL A 99 -1.54 -1.74 4.01
N VAL A 100 -2.35 -0.70 4.21
CA VAL A 100 -2.78 -0.31 5.57
C VAL A 100 -3.57 -1.43 6.23
N HIS A 101 -4.40 -2.17 5.50
CA HIS A 101 -5.07 -3.35 6.03
C HIS A 101 -4.10 -4.43 6.54
N SER A 102 -3.08 -4.76 5.76
CA SER A 102 -2.17 -5.89 6.02
C SER A 102 -1.05 -5.55 7.00
N SER A 103 -0.49 -4.35 6.90
CA SER A 103 0.74 -3.94 7.60
C SER A 103 0.60 -2.66 8.42
N GLY A 104 -0.54 -1.96 8.32
CA GLY A 104 -0.82 -0.74 9.08
C GLY A 104 -1.34 -1.02 10.49
N ASN A 105 -1.42 0.04 11.30
CA ASN A 105 -2.04 0.02 12.62
C ASN A 105 -3.32 0.89 12.62
N ARG A 106 -3.91 1.05 13.80
CA ARG A 106 -5.15 1.81 13.99
C ARG A 106 -5.03 3.26 13.49
N SER A 107 -3.89 3.92 13.71
CA SER A 107 -3.70 5.32 13.34
C SER A 107 -3.77 5.54 11.84
N GLU A 108 -3.16 4.67 11.03
CA GLU A 108 -3.24 4.76 9.57
C GLU A 108 -4.64 4.42 9.05
N ALA A 109 -5.32 3.46 9.69
CA ALA A 109 -6.71 3.14 9.33
C ALA A 109 -7.66 4.32 9.60
N VAL A 110 -7.45 5.06 10.70
CA VAL A 110 -8.22 6.29 11.01
C VAL A 110 -7.98 7.36 9.95
N ALA A 111 -6.75 7.52 9.46
CA ALA A 111 -6.43 8.53 8.45
C ALA A 111 -7.14 8.29 7.10
N ILE A 112 -7.56 7.06 6.81
CA ILE A 112 -8.14 6.66 5.53
C ILE A 112 -9.67 6.51 5.60
N LYS A 113 -10.23 6.13 6.76
CA LYS A 113 -11.64 5.74 6.88
C LYS A 113 -12.64 6.84 6.51
N ASP A 114 -12.25 8.11 6.64
CA ASP A 114 -13.13 9.26 6.42
C ASP A 114 -13.43 9.50 4.93
N ASP A 115 -12.57 9.00 4.03
CA ASP A 115 -12.75 9.11 2.59
C ASP A 115 -13.82 8.15 2.04
N TYR A 116 -14.36 7.24 2.85
CA TYR A 116 -15.30 6.21 2.43
C TYR A 116 -16.51 6.75 1.65
N VAL A 117 -17.09 7.87 2.11
CA VAL A 117 -18.28 8.44 1.48
C VAL A 117 -17.98 8.94 0.05
N GLY A 118 -16.81 9.54 -0.16
CA GLY A 118 -16.38 10.06 -1.47
C GLY A 118 -15.68 9.05 -2.37
N ALA A 119 -15.29 7.89 -1.84
CA ALA A 119 -14.51 6.89 -2.55
C ALA A 119 -15.30 6.14 -3.65
N SER A 120 -14.58 5.71 -4.69
CA SER A 120 -15.12 4.79 -5.71
C SER A 120 -15.50 3.43 -5.08
N PRO A 121 -16.36 2.61 -5.73
CA PRO A 121 -16.80 1.33 -5.17
C PRO A 121 -15.66 0.39 -4.75
N LEU A 122 -14.60 0.28 -5.58
CA LEU A 122 -13.44 -0.56 -5.26
C LEU A 122 -12.59 0.02 -4.14
N LEU A 123 -12.48 1.34 -4.06
CA LEU A 123 -11.77 2.00 -2.96
C LEU A 123 -12.55 1.87 -1.65
N ARG A 124 -13.88 1.97 -1.66
CA ARG A 124 -14.74 1.70 -0.51
C ARG A 124 -14.53 0.31 0.06
N LEU A 125 -14.45 -0.71 -0.80
CA LEU A 125 -14.14 -2.08 -0.37
C LEU A 125 -12.77 -2.17 0.29
N ALA A 126 -11.75 -1.54 -0.29
CA ALA A 126 -10.42 -1.50 0.33
C ALA A 126 -10.46 -0.80 1.71
N ILE A 127 -11.19 0.31 1.84
CA ILE A 127 -11.36 1.04 3.11
C ILE A 127 -12.08 0.16 4.14
N LEU A 128 -13.07 -0.63 3.72
CA LEU A 128 -13.73 -1.59 4.60
C LEU A 128 -12.78 -2.68 5.12
N PHE A 129 -11.83 -3.15 4.29
CA PHE A 129 -10.77 -4.05 4.75
C PHE A 129 -9.85 -3.37 5.76
N ALA A 130 -9.35 -2.17 5.45
CA ALA A 130 -8.49 -1.41 6.35
C ALA A 130 -9.17 -1.05 7.68
N SER A 131 -10.50 -0.87 7.68
CA SER A 131 -11.28 -0.61 8.90
C SER A 131 -11.17 -1.71 9.95
N ARG A 132 -10.69 -2.91 9.60
CA ARG A 132 -10.44 -4.00 10.54
C ARG A 132 -9.35 -3.67 11.56
N ASN A 133 -8.47 -2.71 11.25
CA ASN A 133 -7.44 -2.24 12.16
C ASN A 133 -7.97 -1.18 13.16
N LEU A 134 -9.24 -0.78 13.05
CA LEU A 134 -9.91 0.06 14.04
C LEU A 134 -10.34 -0.77 15.26
N GLY A 135 -10.60 -0.10 16.39
CA GLY A 135 -11.21 -0.76 17.54
C GLY A 135 -12.60 -1.31 17.19
N ALA A 136 -13.03 -2.42 17.81
CA ALA A 136 -14.28 -3.08 17.47
C ALA A 136 -15.52 -2.15 17.56
N ASP A 137 -15.63 -1.38 18.64
CA ASP A 137 -16.74 -0.43 18.85
C ASP A 137 -16.68 0.74 17.88
N GLU A 138 -15.48 1.29 17.67
CA GLU A 138 -15.24 2.35 16.70
C GLU A 138 -15.65 1.92 15.29
N ARG A 139 -15.22 0.72 14.88
CA ARG A 139 -15.55 0.16 13.57
C ARG A 139 -17.06 -0.03 13.41
N LYS A 140 -17.72 -0.58 14.42
CA LYS A 140 -19.17 -0.79 14.42
C LYS A 140 -19.92 0.53 14.27
N HIS A 141 -19.54 1.53 15.07
CA HIS A 141 -20.12 2.87 14.99
C HIS A 141 -19.89 3.50 13.61
N TRP A 142 -18.65 3.45 13.11
CA TRP A 142 -18.30 4.00 11.79
C TRP A 142 -19.08 3.34 10.65
N LYS A 143 -19.25 2.01 10.66
CA LYS A 143 -20.06 1.30 9.65
C LYS A 143 -21.52 1.74 9.68
N PHE A 144 -22.09 1.89 10.88
CA PHE A 144 -23.47 2.33 11.04
C PHE A 144 -23.65 3.77 10.54
N ALA A 145 -22.76 4.68 10.93
CA ALA A 145 -22.80 6.09 10.51
C ALA A 145 -22.70 6.26 8.98
N ASN A 146 -21.95 5.38 8.31
CA ASN A 146 -21.78 5.40 6.86
C ASN A 146 -22.80 4.55 6.08
N GLY A 147 -23.82 4.00 6.75
CA GLY A 147 -24.89 3.25 6.09
C GLY A 147 -24.40 2.02 5.30
N VAL A 148 -23.33 1.37 5.77
CA VAL A 148 -22.72 0.20 5.12
C VAL A 148 -23.74 -0.95 5.08
N SER A 149 -24.45 -1.09 3.95
CA SER A 149 -25.67 -1.88 3.85
C SER A 149 -25.62 -2.99 2.79
N GLY A 150 -24.61 -2.99 1.91
CA GLY A 150 -24.43 -4.01 0.87
C GLY A 150 -24.05 -5.38 1.42
N GLY A 151 -24.40 -6.43 0.67
CA GLY A 151 -24.21 -7.83 1.11
C GLY A 151 -22.74 -8.21 1.31
N ILE A 152 -21.85 -7.75 0.42
CA ILE A 152 -20.41 -8.00 0.50
C ILE A 152 -19.80 -7.16 1.63
N GLU A 153 -20.22 -5.91 1.75
CA GLU A 153 -19.74 -4.95 2.74
C GLU A 153 -20.12 -5.34 4.18
N LYS A 154 -21.21 -6.11 4.35
CA LYS A 154 -21.58 -6.74 5.62
C LYS A 154 -20.68 -7.93 6.00
N LEU A 155 -20.15 -8.65 5.01
CA LEU A 155 -19.28 -9.82 5.25
C LEU A 155 -17.85 -9.43 5.61
N ILE A 156 -17.41 -8.22 5.23
CA ILE A 156 -16.06 -7.71 5.52
C ILE A 156 -15.98 -7.16 6.92
#